data_AF-A0A0C6FDS6-F1
#
_entry.id   AF-A0A0C6FDS6-F1
#
_cell.length_a   1.000
_cell.length_b   1.000
_cell.length_c   1.000
_cell.angle_alpha   90.00
_cell.angle_beta   90.00
_cell.angle_gamma   90.00
#
_symmetry.space_group_name_H-M   'P 1'
#
loop_
_entity.id
_entity.type
_entity.pdbx_description
1 polymer ?
#
loop_
_entity_poly.entity_id
_entity_poly.type
_entity_poly.pdbx_seq_one_letter_code
_entity_poly.pdbx_strand_id
1 'polypeptide(L)'
;MFRAMRELLAPETPVDSIHRMDCERIRSVIMRLPKNATQRFPKLSLEDAAKLADAEKLERIGVAAVNNYLHNLSALFKWGVKNWRVIRNPAEGLALPDDRDQRDLNRSGFVGGSNF
;
A
#
# COMPACT_ATOMS: atom_id res chain seq x y z
N MET A 1 -4.76 -8.30 -1.77
CA MET A 1 -3.75 -7.62 -2.59
C MET A 1 -4.21 -7.42 -4.04
N PHE A 2 -4.18 -8.45 -4.89
CA PHE A 2 -4.50 -8.33 -6.33
C PHE A 2 -5.90 -7.75 -6.62
N ARG A 3 -6.91 -8.14 -5.82
CA ARG A 3 -8.26 -7.55 -5.89
C ARG A 3 -8.22 -6.02 -5.76
N ALA A 4 -7.47 -5.49 -4.80
CA ALA A 4 -7.45 -4.05 -4.53
C ALA A 4 -6.84 -3.25 -5.68
N MET A 5 -5.80 -3.80 -6.32
CA MET A 5 -5.20 -3.17 -7.49
C MET A 5 -6.19 -3.15 -8.66
N ARG A 6 -6.83 -4.27 -8.97
CA ARG A 6 -7.83 -4.34 -10.06
C ARG A 6 -9.00 -3.41 -9.84
N GLU A 7 -9.49 -3.35 -8.61
CA GLU A 7 -10.67 -2.58 -8.27
C GLU A 7 -10.39 -1.08 -8.25
N LEU A 8 -9.26 -0.65 -7.68
CA LEU A 8 -8.94 0.77 -7.54
C LEU A 8 -8.32 1.39 -8.79
N LEU A 9 -7.59 0.63 -9.60
CA LEU A 9 -7.00 1.12 -10.84
C LEU A 9 -7.93 0.96 -12.04
N ALA A 10 -9.05 0.25 -11.91
CA ALA A 10 -9.88 -0.30 -12.98
C ALA A 10 -9.08 -1.22 -13.95
N PRO A 11 -9.64 -2.36 -14.39
CA PRO A 11 -8.88 -3.36 -15.16
C PRO A 11 -8.35 -2.85 -16.51
N GLU A 12 -9.05 -1.92 -17.14
CA GLU A 12 -8.78 -1.45 -18.50
C GLU A 12 -7.91 -0.20 -18.55
N THR A 13 -7.51 0.34 -17.39
CA THR A 13 -6.73 1.58 -17.32
C THR A 13 -5.32 1.33 -17.86
N PRO A 14 -4.90 2.05 -18.93
CA PRO A 14 -3.53 1.96 -19.43
C PRO A 14 -2.54 2.33 -18.33
N VAL A 15 -1.50 1.52 -18.13
CA VAL A 15 -0.56 1.69 -17.02
C VAL A 15 0.19 3.03 -17.06
N ASP A 16 0.41 3.59 -18.25
CA ASP A 16 1.02 4.90 -18.52
C ASP A 16 0.07 6.08 -18.27
N SER A 17 -1.22 5.81 -18.13
CA SER A 17 -2.22 6.82 -17.75
C SER A 17 -2.39 6.96 -16.22
N ILE A 18 -1.74 6.11 -15.43
CA ILE A 18 -1.83 6.15 -13.97
C ILE A 18 -0.81 7.15 -13.42
N HIS A 19 -1.28 8.14 -12.67
CA HIS A 19 -0.48 9.22 -12.14
C HIS A 19 -0.32 9.14 -10.62
N ARG A 20 0.49 10.06 -10.08
CA ARG A 20 0.76 10.18 -8.65
C ARG A 20 -0.53 10.33 -7.83
N MET A 21 -1.47 11.15 -8.29
CA MET A 21 -2.73 11.40 -7.58
C MET A 21 -3.57 10.13 -7.44
N ASP A 22 -3.57 9.24 -8.44
CA ASP A 22 -4.27 7.95 -8.36
C ASP A 22 -3.68 7.07 -7.27
N CYS A 23 -2.35 7.03 -7.19
CA CYS A 23 -1.63 6.26 -6.17
C CYS A 23 -1.88 6.84 -4.76
N GLU A 24 -1.99 8.16 -4.63
CA GLU A 24 -2.33 8.84 -3.38
C GLU A 24 -3.78 8.58 -2.96
N ARG A 25 -4.72 8.55 -3.92
CA ARG A 25 -6.11 8.13 -3.66
C ARG A 25 -6.16 6.68 -3.19
N ILE A 26 -5.43 5.78 -3.86
CA ILE A 26 -5.32 4.37 -3.46
C ILE A 26 -4.81 4.26 -2.01
N ARG A 27 -3.73 4.97 -1.68
CA ARG A 27 -3.20 5.03 -0.31
C ARG A 27 -4.27 5.49 0.68
N SER A 28 -5.00 6.56 0.37
CA SER A 28 -6.08 7.08 1.23
C SER A 28 -7.22 6.07 1.45
N VAL A 29 -7.62 5.31 0.43
CA VAL A 29 -8.64 4.26 0.58
C VAL A 29 -8.11 3.12 1.43
N ILE A 30 -6.91 2.62 1.16
CA ILE A 30 -6.33 1.46 1.84
C ILE A 30 -6.13 1.75 3.34
N MET A 31 -5.69 2.95 3.70
CA MET A 31 -5.53 3.36 5.11
C MET A 31 -6.84 3.33 5.90
N ARG A 32 -7.99 3.41 5.22
CA ARG A 32 -9.32 3.41 5.84
C ARG A 32 -10.00 2.04 5.78
N LEU A 33 -9.37 1.05 5.17
CA LEU A 33 -9.97 -0.29 5.06
C LEU A 33 -10.12 -0.94 6.45
N PRO A 34 -11.26 -1.59 6.72
CA PRO A 34 -11.45 -2.37 7.92
C PRO A 34 -10.59 -3.64 7.89
N LYS A 35 -10.25 -4.19 9.06
CA LYS A 35 -9.60 -5.50 9.16
C LYS A 35 -10.40 -6.56 8.40
N ASN A 36 -9.69 -7.38 7.64
CA ASN A 36 -10.26 -8.48 6.84
C ASN A 36 -11.36 -8.02 5.87
N ALA A 37 -11.28 -6.79 5.33
CA ALA A 37 -12.30 -6.19 4.46
C ALA A 37 -12.81 -7.12 3.35
N THR A 38 -11.91 -7.79 2.63
CA THR A 38 -12.29 -8.68 1.51
C THR A 38 -13.03 -9.95 1.96
N GLN A 39 -12.83 -10.39 3.20
CA GLN A 39 -13.50 -11.56 3.78
C GLN A 39 -14.83 -11.16 4.43
N ARG A 40 -14.86 -10.03 5.15
CA ARG A 40 -16.06 -9.51 5.82
C ARG A 40 -17.07 -8.92 4.85
N PHE A 41 -16.59 -8.27 3.79
CA PHE A 41 -17.40 -7.51 2.84
C PHE A 41 -17.08 -7.92 1.40
N PRO A 42 -17.30 -9.19 1.02
CA PRO A 42 -16.93 -9.69 -0.30
C PRO A 42 -17.70 -9.00 -1.44
N LYS A 43 -18.91 -8.49 -1.16
CA LYS A 43 -19.80 -7.83 -2.12
C LYS A 43 -19.62 -6.31 -2.19
N LEU A 44 -18.94 -5.69 -1.23
CA LEU A 44 -18.70 -4.25 -1.25
C LEU A 44 -17.44 -3.93 -2.03
N SER A 45 -17.44 -2.77 -2.68
CA SER A 45 -16.19 -2.16 -3.12
C SER A 45 -15.31 -1.81 -1.92
N LEU A 46 -14.00 -1.68 -2.10
CA LEU A 46 -13.04 -1.23 -1.11
C LEU A 46 -13.29 0.21 -0.71
N GLU A 47 -13.77 1.06 -1.63
CA GLU A 47 -14.18 2.42 -1.28
C GLU A 47 -15.40 2.41 -0.37
N ASP A 48 -16.39 1.57 -0.65
CA ASP A 48 -17.58 1.46 0.20
C ASP A 48 -17.28 0.76 1.51
N ALA A 49 -16.39 -0.23 1.53
CA ALA A 49 -15.90 -0.85 2.76
C ALA A 49 -15.13 0.17 3.62
N ALA A 50 -14.36 1.08 3.01
CA ALA A 50 -13.71 2.18 3.73
C ALA A 50 -14.73 3.18 4.29
N LYS A 51 -15.73 3.59 3.50
CA LYS A 51 -16.83 4.46 3.99
C LYS A 51 -17.59 3.81 5.14
N LEU A 52 -17.89 2.51 5.03
CA LEU A 52 -18.55 1.75 6.09
C LEU A 52 -17.69 1.71 7.35
N ALA A 53 -16.38 1.49 7.22
CA ALA A 53 -15.46 1.52 8.35
C ALA A 53 -15.42 2.89 9.04
N ASP A 54 -15.48 3.98 8.26
CA ASP A 54 -15.55 5.33 8.79
C ASP A 54 -16.88 5.58 9.54
N ALA A 55 -18.02 5.16 8.97
CA ALA A 55 -19.34 5.34 9.55
C ALA A 55 -19.55 4.53 10.84
N GLU A 56 -19.17 3.25 10.81
CA GLU A 56 -19.35 2.29 11.91
C GLU A 56 -18.16 2.27 12.89
N LYS A 57 -17.17 3.15 12.69
CA LYS A 57 -15.93 3.24 13.47
C LYS A 57 -15.22 1.88 13.62
N LEU A 58 -15.18 1.10 12.54
CA LEU A 58 -14.56 -0.22 12.56
C LEU A 58 -13.05 -0.13 12.71
N GLU A 59 -12.46 -1.15 13.33
CA GLU A 59 -11.02 -1.27 13.41
C GLU A 59 -10.40 -1.42 12.01
N ARG A 60 -9.43 -0.54 11.71
CA ARG A 60 -8.74 -0.49 10.42
C ARG A 60 -7.55 -1.43 10.36
N ILE A 61 -7.09 -1.74 9.15
CA ILE A 61 -5.84 -2.47 8.96
C ILE A 61 -4.65 -1.68 9.51
N GLY A 62 -3.65 -2.37 10.05
CA GLY A 62 -2.45 -1.73 10.59
C GLY A 62 -1.50 -1.22 9.48
N VAL A 63 -0.55 -0.36 9.88
CA VAL A 63 0.48 0.23 9.00
C VAL A 63 1.22 -0.82 8.18
N ALA A 64 1.61 -1.93 8.81
CA ALA A 64 2.22 -3.09 8.17
C ALA A 64 1.45 -3.59 6.94
N ALA A 65 0.13 -3.71 7.09
CA ALA A 65 -0.74 -4.20 6.04
C ALA A 65 -0.90 -3.15 4.94
N VAL A 66 -1.04 -1.87 5.29
CA VAL A 66 -1.06 -0.75 4.34
C VAL A 66 0.22 -0.74 3.50
N ASN A 67 1.39 -0.82 4.14
CA ASN A 67 2.68 -0.82 3.46
C ASN A 67 2.84 -2.01 2.53
N ASN A 68 2.33 -3.19 2.89
CA ASN A 68 2.31 -4.33 1.96
C ASN A 68 1.55 -3.98 0.65
N TYR A 69 0.45 -3.23 0.71
CA TYR A 69 -0.23 -2.78 -0.51
C TYR A 69 0.61 -1.81 -1.32
N LEU A 70 1.19 -0.82 -0.66
CA LEU A 70 1.94 0.25 -1.32
C LEU A 70 3.26 -0.25 -1.91
N HIS A 71 3.93 -1.19 -1.25
CA HIS A 71 5.11 -1.86 -1.80
C HIS A 71 4.79 -2.67 -3.04
N ASN A 72 3.68 -3.43 -3.04
CA ASN A 72 3.27 -4.17 -4.23
C ASN A 72 2.90 -3.22 -5.38
N LEU A 73 2.23 -2.10 -5.09
CA LEU A 73 1.91 -1.09 -6.11
C LEU A 73 3.18 -0.46 -6.69
N SER A 74 4.12 -0.08 -5.84
CA SER A 74 5.43 0.41 -6.24
C SER A 74 6.23 -0.63 -7.05
N ALA A 75 6.18 -1.91 -6.67
CA ALA A 75 6.85 -2.99 -7.39
C ALA A 75 6.29 -3.18 -8.80
N LEU A 76 4.96 -3.08 -8.97
CA LEU A 76 4.31 -3.13 -10.28
C LEU A 76 4.83 -2.01 -11.20
N PHE A 77 4.84 -0.77 -10.71
CA PHE A 77 5.33 0.36 -11.50
C PHE A 77 6.84 0.31 -11.73
N LYS A 78 7.63 -0.21 -10.77
CA LYS A 78 9.06 -0.46 -10.97
C LYS A 78 9.31 -1.46 -12.09
N TRP A 79 8.51 -2.53 -12.19
CA TRP A 79 8.53 -3.42 -13.34
C TRP A 79 8.14 -2.67 -14.63
N GLY A 80 7.12 -1.82 -14.57
CA GLY A 80 6.71 -0.98 -15.70
C GLY A 80 7.84 -0.09 -16.23
N VAL A 81 8.58 0.59 -15.34
CA VAL A 81 9.76 1.39 -15.70
C VAL A 81 10.83 0.53 -16.37
N LYS A 82 11.17 -0.62 -15.77
CA LYS A 82 12.18 -1.54 -16.31
C LYS A 82 11.84 -2.05 -17.72
N ASN A 83 10.55 -2.14 -18.04
CA ASN A 83 10.05 -2.65 -19.32
C ASN A 83 9.54 -1.52 -20.23
N TRP A 84 9.91 -0.26 -19.95
CA TRP A 84 9.56 0.89 -20.79
C TRP A 84 8.05 1.07 -20.98
N ARG A 85 7.24 0.61 -20.01
CA ARG A 85 5.78 0.76 -19.99
C ARG A 85 5.35 2.08 -19.36
N VAL A 86 6.15 2.59 -18.43
CA VAL A 86 5.95 3.89 -17.79
C VAL A 86 7.31 4.59 -17.66
N ILE A 87 7.31 5.92 -17.64
CA ILE A 87 8.55 6.72 -17.56
C ILE A 87 9.12 6.73 -16.13
N ARG A 88 8.24 6.74 -15.12
CA ARG A 88 8.60 6.84 -13.70
C ARG A 88 7.61 6.04 -12.84
N ASN A 89 7.99 5.74 -11.61
CA ASN A 89 7.12 5.06 -10.65
C ASN A 89 6.25 6.08 -9.88
N PRO A 90 4.94 6.20 -10.17
CA PRO A 90 4.06 7.13 -9.45
C PRO A 90 3.82 6.73 -7.98
N ALA A 91 4.02 5.46 -7.62
CA ALA A 91 3.79 4.94 -6.27
C ALA A 91 5.04 4.95 -5.37
N GLU A 92 6.16 5.45 -5.86
CA GLU A 92 7.42 5.51 -5.11
C GLU A 92 7.27 6.39 -3.85
N GLY A 93 7.79 5.89 -2.72
CA GLY A 93 7.78 6.63 -1.45
C GLY A 93 6.41 6.80 -0.79
N LEU A 94 5.37 6.08 -1.22
CA LEU A 94 4.05 6.19 -0.60
C LEU A 94 3.90 5.42 0.73
N ALA A 95 4.80 4.46 0.99
CA ALA A 95 4.78 3.66 2.21
C ALA A 95 4.85 4.57 3.45
N LEU A 96 4.11 4.20 4.49
CA LEU A 96 4.06 4.91 5.75
C LEU A 96 5.31 4.57 6.58
N PRO A 97 5.82 5.51 7.41
CA PRO A 97 6.79 5.19 8.44
C PRO A 97 6.26 4.08 9.35
N ASP A 98 7.08 3.07 9.63
CA ASP A 98 6.75 1.96 10.54
C ASP A 98 7.81 1.89 11.65
N ASP A 99 7.38 1.95 12.91
CA ASP A 99 8.26 1.90 14.08
C ASP A 99 9.05 0.57 14.18
N ARG A 100 8.63 -0.47 13.45
CA ARG A 100 9.38 -1.72 13.33
C ARG A 100 10.65 -1.53 12.51
N ASP A 101 10.61 -0.73 11.44
CA ASP A 101 11.78 -0.47 10.61
C ASP A 101 12.86 0.28 11.41
N GLN A 102 12.47 1.22 12.28
CA GLN A 102 13.40 1.88 13.21
C GLN A 102 13.99 0.94 14.27
N ARG A 103 13.19 -0.01 14.78
CA ARG A 103 13.67 -1.00 15.76
C ARG A 103 14.64 -2.01 15.15
N ASP A 104 14.40 -2.44 13.91
CA ASP A 104 15.29 -3.35 13.19
C ASP A 104 16.59 -2.65 12.77
N LEU A 105 16.54 -1.39 12.36
CA LEU A 105 17.74 -0.55 12.18
C LEU A 105 18.54 -0.42 13.48
N ASN A 106 17.87 -0.17 14.62
CA ASN A 106 18.53 -0.07 15.92
C ASN A 106 19.12 -1.41 16.40
N ARG A 107 18.50 -2.56 16.08
CA ARG A 107 19.06 -3.89 16.40
C ARG A 107 20.27 -4.25 15.53
N SER A 108 20.29 -3.80 14.27
CA SER A 108 21.37 -4.06 13.33
C SER A 108 22.63 -3.22 13.62
N GLY A 109 22.49 -2.13 14.37
CA GLY A 109 23.58 -1.24 14.78
C GLY A 109 24.37 -1.66 16.03
N PHE A 110 24.02 -2.79 16.67
CA PHE A 110 24.67 -3.25 17.92
C PHE A 110 25.34 -4.62 17.77
N VAL A 111 26.21 -4.76 16.76
CA VAL A 111 27.22 -5.83 16.71
C VAL A 111 28.58 -5.16 16.47
N GLY A 112 29.11 -4.57 17.53
CA GLY A 112 30.40 -3.88 17.52
C GLY A 112 30.96 -3.72 18.93
N GLY A 113 30.65 -4.66 19.83
CA GLY A 113 31.38 -4.82 21.08
C GLY A 113 32.70 -5.53 20.80
N SER A 114 33.72 -4.79 20.39
CA SER A 114 35.11 -5.26 20.43
C SER A 114 35.67 -4.91 21.81
N ASN A 115 35.85 -5.95 22.63
CA ASN A 115 36.73 -5.94 23.80
C ASN A 115 38.12 -5.45 23.37
N PHE A 116 38.58 -4.37 23.99
CA PHE A 116 39.98 -4.04 24.24
C PHE A 116 40.09 -3.38 25.61
#